data_AF-A0A699UNA7-F1
#
_entry.id   AF-A0A699UNA7-F1
#
_cell.length_a   1.000
_cell.length_b   1.000
_cell.length_c   1.000
_cell.angle_alpha   90.00
_cell.angle_beta   90.00
_cell.angle_gamma   90.00
#
_symmetry.space_group_name_H-M   'P 1'
#
loop_
_entity.id
_entity.type
_entity.pdbx_description
1 polymer ?
#
loop_
_entity_poly.entity_id
_entity_poly.type
_entity_poly.pdbx_seq_one_letter_code
_entity_poly.pdbx_strand_id
1 'polypeptide(L)' 'MYCDSKAAIAISCNPVQHSRTKHINIRYHFIKEKVKKADLFTKSLPVERFQYLVRRLGMRCLTPAELEALENESA' A
#
# COMPACT_ATOMS: atom_id res chain seq x y z
N MET A 1 -3.62 0.74 -14.15
CA MET A 1 -4.18 2.11 -14.28
C MET A 1 -4.29 2.34 -15.77
N TYR A 2 -5.49 2.28 -16.33
CA TYR A 2 -5.70 2.61 -17.75
C TYR A 2 -5.90 4.12 -17.81
N CYS A 3 -5.01 4.83 -18.51
CA CYS A 3 -5.16 6.26 -18.78
C CYS A 3 -5.75 6.43 -20.18
N ASP A 4 -6.92 7.06 -20.25
CA ASP A 4 -7.64 7.42 -21.47
C ASP A 4 -7.20 8.79 -22.05
N SER A 5 -6.48 9.58 -21.25
CA SER A 5 -5.96 10.88 -21.69
C SER A 5 -4.77 10.74 -22.65
N LYS A 6 -5.02 11.03 -23.93
CA LYS A 6 -4.00 11.08 -25.00
C LYS A 6 -2.83 12.02 -24.66
N ALA A 7 -3.08 13.12 -23.95
CA ALA A 7 -2.05 14.07 -23.52
C ALA A 7 -1.10 13.46 -22.47
N ALA A 8 -1.65 12.73 -21.49
CA ALA A 8 -0.86 12.06 -20.47
C ALA A 8 0.06 10.99 -21.08
N ILE A 9 -0.42 10.26 -22.10
CA ILE A 9 0.37 9.28 -22.85
C ILE A 9 1.52 10.00 -23.59
N ALA A 10 1.22 11.05 -24.35
CA ALA A 10 2.22 11.79 -25.12
C ALA A 10 3.34 12.39 -24.24
N ILE A 11 2.99 12.98 -23.08
CA ILE A 11 3.95 13.54 -22.13
C ILE A 11 4.79 12.43 -21.47
N SER A 12 4.17 11.29 -21.17
CA SER A 12 4.89 10.13 -20.63
C SER A 12 5.90 9.56 -21.63
N CYS A 13 5.63 9.65 -22.93
CA CYS A 13 6.51 9.17 -23.98
C CYS A 13 7.52 10.22 -24.45
N ASN A 14 7.42 11.48 -24.04
CA ASN A 14 8.39 12.52 -24.38
C ASN A 14 9.70 12.29 -23.60
N PRO A 15 10.82 11.90 -24.24
CA PRO A 15 12.07 11.56 -23.54
C PRO A 15 12.64 12.71 -22.70
N VAL A 16 12.39 13.97 -23.08
CA VAL A 16 12.86 15.17 -22.35
C VAL A 16 12.14 15.33 -21.01
N GLN A 17 10.86 14.96 -20.95
CA GLN A 17 10.01 15.09 -19.75
C GLN A 17 9.65 13.75 -19.11
N HIS A 18 10.06 12.62 -19.72
CA HIS A 18 9.80 11.27 -19.26
C HIS A 18 10.28 11.07 -17.83
N SER A 19 11.52 11.49 -17.54
CA SER A 19 12.09 11.41 -16.19
C SER A 19 11.26 12.21 -15.17
N ARG A 20 10.86 13.45 -15.49
CA ARG A 20 10.04 14.30 -14.60
C ARG A 20 8.67 13.66 -14.32
N THR A 21 8.03 13.09 -15.34
CA THR A 21 6.73 12.43 -15.23
C THR A 21 6.83 11.08 -14.49
N LYS A 22 7.91 10.34 -14.69
CA LYS A 22 8.23 9.10 -13.97
C LYS A 22 8.33 9.35 -12.47
N HIS A 23 8.97 10.44 -12.05
CA HIS A 23 9.03 10.81 -10.62
C HIS A 23 7.64 11.09 -10.02
N ILE A 24 6.73 11.71 -10.77
CA ILE A 24 5.34 11.95 -10.32
C ILE A 24 4.62 10.62 -10.10
N ASN A 25 4.71 9.69 -11.06
CA ASN A 25 4.08 8.37 -10.96
C ASN A 25 4.63 7.55 -9.78
N ILE A 26 5.95 7.56 -9.57
CA ILE A 26 6.60 6.87 -8.46
C ILE A 26 6.17 7.47 -7.13
N ARG A 27 6.20 8.80 -6.98
CA ARG A 27 5.77 9.49 -5.75
C ARG A 27 4.31 9.24 -5.44
N TYR A 28 3.44 9.30 -6.46
CA TYR A 28 2.03 8.98 -6.31
C TYR A 28 1.81 7.55 -5.82
N HIS A 29 2.47 6.56 -6.45
CA HIS A 29 2.36 5.18 -6.00
C HIS A 29 2.89 4.99 -4.58
N PHE A 30 4.03 5.59 -4.26
CA PHE A 30 4.62 5.52 -2.92
C PHE A 30 3.67 6.07 -1.85
N ILE A 31 3.15 7.29 -2.05
CA ILE A 31 2.22 7.92 -1.10
C ILE A 31 0.94 7.11 -0.99
N LYS A 32 0.37 6.66 -2.12
CA LYS A 32 -0.86 5.86 -2.13
C LYS A 32 -0.72 4.56 -1.36
N GLU A 33 0.41 3.86 -1.49
CA GLU A 33 0.67 2.62 -0.76
C GLU A 33 0.86 2.89 0.75
N LYS A 34 1.53 3.99 1.12
CA LYS A 34 1.67 4.39 2.52
C LYS A 34 0.32 4.75 3.16
N VAL A 35 -0.52 5.52 2.45
CA VAL A 35 -1.87 5.88 2.92
C VAL A 35 -2.76 4.65 3.08
N LYS A 36 -2.74 3.71 2.13
CA LYS A 36 -3.50 2.44 2.26
C LYS A 36 -3.08 1.62 3.48
N LYS A 37 -1.77 1.57 3.78
CA LYS A 37 -1.27 0.91 4.98
C LYS A 37 -1.71 1.65 6.24
N ALA A 38 -1.63 2.98 6.25
CA ALA A 38 -2.09 3.78 7.38
C ALA A 38 -3.60 3.62 7.63
N ASP A 39 -4.42 3.59 6.58
CA ASP A 39 -5.87 3.37 6.66
C ASP A 39 -6.22 2.03 7.33
N LEU A 40 -5.38 0.99 7.16
CA LEU A 40 -5.57 -0.30 7.82
C LEU A 40 -5.41 -0.23 9.35
N PHE A 41 -4.50 0.63 9.84
CA PHE A 41 -4.16 0.70 11.27
C PHE A 41 -4.84 1.85 12.00
N THR A 42 -5.36 2.85 11.29
CA THR A 42 -5.85 4.10 11.91
C THR A 42 -7.35 4.33 11.75
N LYS A 43 -8.04 3.60 10.86
CA LYS A 43 -9.48 3.77 10.63
C LYS A 43 -10.26 2.53 11.02
N SER A 44 -11.47 2.74 11.52
CA SER A 44 -12.45 1.65 11.61
C SER A 44 -12.82 1.20 10.19
N LEU A 45 -12.74 -0.11 9.97
CA LEU A 45 -13.03 -0.74 8.69
C LEU A 45 -14.13 -1.78 8.88
N PRO A 46 -15.03 -1.94 7.89
CA PRO A 46 -15.90 -3.11 7.85
C PRO A 46 -15.08 -4.39 7.90
N VAL A 47 -15.61 -5.41 8.59
CA VAL A 47 -14.91 -6.66 8.89
C VAL A 47 -14.39 -7.33 7.61
N GLU A 48 -15.18 -7.29 6.52
CA GLU A 48 -14.82 -7.89 5.23
C GLU A 48 -13.59 -7.20 4.61
N ARG A 49 -13.55 -5.86 4.71
CA ARG A 49 -12.46 -5.06 4.15
C ARG A 49 -11.18 -5.22 4.98
N PHE A 50 -11.32 -5.32 6.30
CA PHE A 50 -10.22 -5.63 7.19
C PHE A 50 -9.63 -7.02 6.88
N GLN A 51 -10.47 -8.06 6.80
CA GLN A 51 -10.05 -9.43 6.49
C GLN A 51 -9.36 -9.54 5.12
N TYR A 52 -9.88 -8.86 4.10
CA TYR A 52 -9.24 -8.80 2.78
C TYR A 52 -7.81 -8.25 2.86
N LEU A 53 -7.60 -7.17 3.61
CA LEU A 53 -6.30 -6.53 3.75
C LEU A 53 -5.32 -7.38 4.57
N VAL A 54 -5.76 -8.00 5.67
CA VAL A 54 -4.95 -8.93 6.48
C VAL A 54 -4.42 -10.07 5.62
N ARG A 55 -5.28 -10.72 4.83
CA ARG A 55 -4.89 -11.82 3.92
C ARG A 55 -3.89 -11.35 2.85
N ARG A 56 -4.13 -10.19 2.24
CA ARG A 56 -3.27 -9.66 1.19
C ARG A 56 -1.87 -9.27 1.69
N LEU A 57 -1.77 -8.84 2.95
CA LEU A 57 -0.49 -8.47 3.57
C LEU A 57 0.24 -9.67 4.19
N GLY A 58 -0.36 -10.87 4.20
CA GLY A 58 0.23 -12.05 4.83
C GLY A 58 0.31 -11.92 6.36
N MET A 59 -0.50 -11.06 6.96
CA MET A 59 -0.54 -10.90 8.42
C MET A 59 -1.32 -12.04 9.04
N ARG A 60 -0.81 -12.61 10.14
CA ARG A 60 -1.51 -13.60 10.97
C ARG A 60 -2.05 -12.92 12.22
N CYS A 61 -3.28 -13.26 12.58
CA CYS A 61 -3.83 -12.91 13.89
C CYS A 61 -3.23 -13.86 14.92
N LEU A 62 -2.60 -13.32 15.96
CA LEU A 62 -2.10 -14.09 17.09
C LEU A 62 -3.14 -14.10 18.20
N THR A 63 -3.26 -15.22 18.87
CA THR A 63 -3.98 -15.31 20.14
C THR A 63 -3.17 -14.66 21.26
N PRO A 64 -3.80 -14.21 22.36
CA PRO A 64 -3.08 -13.66 23.51
C PRO A 64 -2.00 -14.61 24.05
N ALA A 65 -2.27 -15.92 24.08
CA ALA A 65 -1.32 -16.93 24.52
C ALA A 65 -0.10 -17.06 23.60
N GLU A 66 -0.29 -16.96 22.27
CA GLU A 66 0.82 -16.97 21.31
C GLU A 66 1.67 -15.70 21.41
N LEU A 67 1.04 -14.55 21.72
CA LEU A 67 1.74 -13.29 21.92
C LEU A 67 2.64 -13.35 23.16
N GLU A 68 2.12 -13.84 24.28
CA GLU A 68 2.90 -14.06 25.50
C GLU A 68 4.07 -15.04 25.28
N ALA A 69 3.87 -16.10 24.48
CA ALA A 69 4.95 -17.04 24.16
C ALA A 69 6.10 -16.37 23.38
N LEU A 70 5.78 -15.52 22.40
CA LEU A 70 6.75 -14.76 21.60
C LEU A 70 7.55 -13.74 22.42
N GLU A 71 6.91 -13.10 23.40
CA GLU A 71 7.56 -12.14 24.29
C GLU A 71 8.56 -12.83 25.22
N ASN A 72 8.27 -14.05 25.67
CA ASN A 72 9.12 -14.83 26.57
C ASN A 72 10.29 -15.56 25.86
N GLU A 73 10.17 -15.86 24.56
CA GLU A 73 11.27 -16.45 23.76
C GLU A 73 12.35 -15.44 23.36
N SER A 74 12.06 -14.14 23.48
CA SER A 74 12.95 -13.05 23.06
C SER A 74 13.87 -12.53 24.19
N ALA A 75 13.79 -13.11 25.39
CA ALA A 75 14.56 -12.76 26.58
C ALA A 75 15.59 -13.85 26.92
#